data_AF-A0A9X2D6U3-F1
#
_entry.id   AF-A0A9X2D6U3-F1
#
_cell.length_a   1.000
_cell.length_b   1.000
_cell.length_c   1.000
_cell.angle_alpha   90.00
_cell.angle_beta   90.00
_cell.angle_gamma   90.00
#
_symmetry.space_group_name_H-M   'P 1'
#
loop_
_entity.id
_entity.type
_entity.pdbx_description
1 polymer ?
#
loop_
_entity_poly.entity_id
_entity_poly.type
_entity_poly.pdbx_seq_one_letter_code
_entity_poly.pdbx_strand_id
1 'polypeptide(L)'
;MTLDQGAWDMHSRLGTLEWGQMIRNVDELASALATFFSDLGDQRHKVTLVALSEFGRRVEENQNQGLDHGYGNVMMVAGAGVRGGQHYGTWPGLSMGVDSDLTVTTDYRQVLGEIVQKRFSATAVADVFPGLHYEPLGFLRQA
;
A
#
# COMPACT_ATOMS: atom_id res chain seq x y z
N MET A 1 7.62 1.22 -18.31
CA MET A 1 6.30 0.73 -18.77
C MET A 1 5.29 1.11 -17.72
N THR A 2 4.21 1.77 -18.12
CA THR A 2 3.07 2.10 -17.25
C THR A 2 1.87 1.33 -17.77
N LEU A 3 1.08 0.78 -16.85
CA LEU A 3 -0.20 0.14 -17.14
C LEU A 3 -1.27 0.96 -16.41
N ASP A 4 -2.40 1.19 -17.06
CA ASP A 4 -3.52 1.92 -16.48
C ASP A 4 -4.72 0.98 -16.31
N GLN A 5 -5.26 0.96 -15.11
CA GLN A 5 -6.48 0.23 -14.75
C GLN A 5 -7.26 1.14 -13.80
N GLY A 6 -8.27 1.81 -14.34
CA GLY A 6 -9.02 2.84 -13.63
C GLY A 6 -10.05 2.32 -12.63
N ALA A 7 -10.91 3.24 -12.20
CA ALA A 7 -12.11 3.00 -11.39
C ALA A 7 -11.85 2.51 -9.95
N TRP A 8 -10.79 3.02 -9.32
CA TRP A 8 -10.51 2.84 -7.88
C TRP A 8 -11.11 3.94 -6.99
N ASP A 9 -11.69 4.99 -7.61
CA ASP A 9 -12.29 6.11 -6.90
C ASP A 9 -13.79 5.97 -6.62
N MET A 10 -14.15 4.98 -5.79
CA MET A 10 -15.54 4.56 -5.61
C MET A 10 -16.25 5.35 -4.50
N HIS A 11 -17.05 6.34 -4.90
CA HIS A 11 -17.90 7.14 -3.99
C HIS A 11 -19.35 6.64 -3.89
N SER A 12 -19.71 5.58 -4.61
CA SER A 12 -21.08 5.03 -4.57
C SER A 12 -21.06 3.53 -4.85
N ARG A 13 -21.97 2.80 -4.19
CA ARG A 13 -22.18 1.35 -4.36
C ARG A 13 -20.87 0.54 -4.38
N LEU A 14 -19.97 0.84 -3.44
CA LEU A 14 -18.66 0.18 -3.30
C LEU A 14 -18.82 -1.35 -3.24
N GLY A 15 -19.79 -1.80 -2.43
CA GLY A 15 -20.10 -3.20 -2.20
C GLY A 15 -19.75 -3.70 -0.82
N THR A 16 -19.62 -5.01 -0.71
CA THR A 16 -19.23 -5.77 0.48
C THR A 16 -18.11 -6.74 0.12
N LEU A 17 -17.76 -7.64 1.04
CA LEU A 17 -16.82 -8.74 0.75
C LEU A 17 -17.40 -9.80 -0.19
N GLU A 18 -18.71 -9.81 -0.43
CA GLU A 18 -19.39 -10.81 -1.27
C GLU A 18 -19.73 -10.29 -2.67
N TRP A 19 -19.86 -8.96 -2.83
CA TRP A 19 -20.27 -8.35 -4.09
C TRP A 19 -19.77 -6.91 -4.19
N GLY A 20 -19.68 -6.39 -5.42
CA GLY A 20 -19.44 -4.97 -5.67
C GLY A 20 -18.18 -4.69 -6.45
N GLN A 21 -17.93 -3.42 -6.70
CA GLN A 21 -16.83 -3.02 -7.57
C GLN A 21 -15.47 -3.19 -6.89
N MET A 22 -15.41 -2.92 -5.57
CA MET A 22 -14.15 -3.05 -4.83
C MET A 22 -13.63 -4.48 -4.84
N ILE A 23 -14.46 -5.47 -4.50
CA ILE A 23 -14.03 -6.87 -4.46
C ILE A 23 -13.59 -7.37 -5.84
N ARG A 24 -14.30 -7.00 -6.91
CA ARG A 24 -13.91 -7.35 -8.28
C ARG A 24 -12.55 -6.76 -8.67
N ASN A 25 -12.34 -5.47 -8.42
CA ASN A 25 -11.08 -4.81 -8.75
C ASN A 25 -9.91 -5.40 -7.94
N VAL A 26 -10.11 -5.69 -6.66
CA VAL A 26 -9.10 -6.33 -5.81
C VAL A 26 -8.78 -7.75 -6.28
N ASP A 27 -9.79 -8.54 -6.67
CA ASP A 27 -9.60 -9.90 -7.20
C ASP A 27 -8.82 -9.90 -8.52
N GLU A 28 -9.13 -8.96 -9.42
CA GLU A 28 -8.41 -8.75 -10.66
C GLU A 28 -6.94 -8.36 -10.39
N LEU A 29 -6.72 -7.38 -9.50
CA LEU A 29 -5.38 -6.97 -9.11
C LEU A 29 -4.60 -8.13 -8.49
N ALA A 30 -5.19 -8.86 -7.54
CA ALA A 30 -4.55 -10.00 -6.90
C ALA A 30 -4.16 -11.08 -7.91
N SER A 31 -5.05 -11.41 -8.84
CA SER A 31 -4.80 -12.38 -9.91
C SER A 31 -3.68 -11.92 -10.86
N ALA A 32 -3.67 -10.63 -11.22
CA ALA A 32 -2.64 -10.04 -12.06
C ALA A 32 -1.27 -10.05 -11.37
N LEU A 33 -1.22 -9.69 -10.08
CA LEU A 33 0.02 -9.73 -9.30
C LEU A 33 0.55 -11.15 -9.12
N ALA A 34 -0.34 -12.12 -8.86
CA ALA A 34 0.03 -13.53 -8.76
C ALA A 34 0.62 -14.04 -10.08
N THR A 35 -0.03 -13.72 -11.20
CA THR A 35 0.45 -14.07 -12.55
C THR A 35 1.79 -13.42 -12.84
N PHE A 36 1.92 -12.12 -12.56
CA PHE A 36 3.19 -11.39 -12.71
C PHE A 36 4.35 -12.05 -11.95
N PHE A 37 4.15 -12.42 -10.68
CA PHE A 37 5.18 -13.09 -9.90
C PHE A 37 5.48 -14.51 -10.38
N SER A 38 4.48 -15.23 -10.91
CA SER A 38 4.68 -16.52 -11.57
C SER A 38 5.56 -16.37 -12.81
N ASP A 39 5.23 -15.40 -13.67
CA ASP A 39 5.91 -15.17 -14.95
C ASP A 39 7.34 -14.66 -14.78
N LEU A 40 7.64 -13.94 -13.69
CA LEU A 40 9.01 -13.57 -13.34
C LEU A 40 9.91 -14.80 -13.14
N GLY A 41 9.35 -15.96 -12.77
CA GLY A 41 10.10 -17.18 -12.54
C GLY A 41 11.27 -16.96 -11.57
N ASP A 42 12.48 -17.27 -12.03
CA ASP A 42 13.69 -17.05 -11.23
C ASP A 42 13.96 -15.58 -10.96
N GLN A 43 13.55 -14.63 -11.82
CA GLN A 43 13.83 -13.20 -11.63
C GLN A 43 13.05 -12.57 -10.46
N ARG A 44 12.08 -13.27 -9.85
CA ARG A 44 11.28 -12.74 -8.73
C ARG A 44 12.12 -12.27 -7.54
N HIS A 45 13.32 -12.83 -7.33
CA HIS A 45 14.24 -12.40 -6.26
C HIS A 45 14.80 -10.98 -6.46
N LYS A 46 14.58 -10.37 -7.62
CA LYS A 46 14.99 -8.99 -7.93
C LYS A 46 13.87 -7.97 -7.75
N VAL A 47 12.64 -8.41 -7.52
CA VAL A 47 11.46 -7.54 -7.53
C VAL A 47 10.88 -7.41 -6.12
N THR A 48 10.82 -6.16 -5.64
CA THR A 48 10.02 -5.77 -4.47
C THR A 48 8.81 -5.01 -5.00
N LEU A 49 7.61 -5.49 -4.69
CA LEU A 49 6.35 -4.86 -5.07
C LEU A 49 5.85 -3.97 -3.94
N VAL A 50 5.33 -2.81 -4.32
CA VAL A 50 4.66 -1.86 -3.42
C VAL A 50 3.29 -1.53 -4.01
N ALA A 51 2.24 -1.72 -3.22
CA ALA A 51 0.91 -1.18 -3.49
C ALA A 51 0.65 -0.02 -2.53
N LEU A 52 0.35 1.14 -3.11
CA LEU A 52 0.23 2.45 -2.47
C LEU A 52 -0.99 3.15 -3.07
N SER A 53 -1.72 3.91 -2.26
CA SER A 53 -2.78 4.80 -2.73
C SER A 53 -2.48 6.24 -2.34
N GLU A 54 -2.88 7.18 -3.20
CA GLU A 54 -2.71 8.62 -2.98
C GLU A 54 -3.65 9.18 -1.88
N PHE A 55 -4.72 8.46 -1.57
CA PHE A 55 -5.68 8.81 -0.53
C PHE A 55 -6.02 7.60 0.36
N GLY A 56 -6.56 7.90 1.54
CA GLY A 56 -7.28 6.94 2.37
C GLY A 56 -8.76 6.89 2.06
N ARG A 57 -9.47 6.05 2.83
CA ARG A 57 -10.93 6.00 2.81
C ARG A 57 -11.45 6.21 4.23
N ARG A 58 -12.51 6.99 4.37
CA ARG A 58 -13.23 7.10 5.65
C ARG A 58 -13.72 5.73 6.09
N VAL A 59 -13.85 5.54 7.40
CA VAL A 59 -14.40 4.30 7.97
C VAL A 59 -15.92 4.24 7.79
N GLU A 60 -16.56 5.40 7.88
CA GLU A 60 -18.02 5.54 7.78
C GLU A 60 -18.51 5.56 6.32
N GLU A 61 -19.57 4.79 6.05
CA GLU A 61 -20.25 4.77 4.74
C GLU A 61 -20.97 6.09 4.46
N ASN A 62 -20.83 6.62 3.24
CA ASN A 62 -21.55 7.79 2.79
C ASN A 62 -23.00 7.45 2.36
N GLN A 63 -23.81 8.48 2.10
CA GLN A 63 -25.23 8.31 1.74
C GLN A 63 -25.48 7.55 0.43
N ASN A 64 -24.43 7.31 -0.37
CA ASN A 64 -24.50 6.64 -1.67
C ASN A 64 -23.95 5.21 -1.63
N GLN A 65 -23.81 4.61 -0.43
CA GLN A 65 -23.27 3.26 -0.25
C GLN A 65 -21.80 3.15 -0.72
N GLY A 66 -21.03 4.22 -0.55
CA GLY A 66 -19.60 4.30 -0.87
C GLY A 66 -18.78 4.92 0.26
N LEU A 67 -17.49 5.15 0.01
CA LEU A 67 -16.59 5.75 1.00
C LEU A 67 -15.91 6.99 0.42
N ASP A 68 -15.97 8.09 1.15
CA ASP A 68 -15.29 9.32 0.77
C ASP A 68 -13.78 9.23 1.06
N HIS A 69 -13.03 10.17 0.49
CA HIS A 69 -11.59 10.27 0.70
C HIS A 69 -11.28 10.49 2.17
N GLY A 70 -10.24 9.81 2.62
CA GLY A 70 -9.67 9.98 3.93
C GLY A 70 -8.15 10.10 3.90
N TYR A 71 -7.54 10.09 5.08
CA TYR A 71 -6.12 10.26 5.30
C TYR A 71 -5.42 8.90 5.45
N GLY A 72 -5.96 8.03 6.30
CA GLY A 72 -5.34 6.75 6.63
C GLY A 72 -5.62 5.67 5.59
N ASN A 73 -4.58 4.93 5.20
CA ASN A 73 -4.69 3.75 4.34
C ASN A 73 -3.72 2.64 4.76
N VAL A 74 -3.83 1.50 4.07
CA VAL A 74 -2.88 0.39 4.17
C VAL A 74 -1.99 0.40 2.94
N MET A 75 -0.68 0.40 3.16
CA MET A 75 0.32 0.15 2.13
C MET A 75 0.75 -1.32 2.22
N MET A 76 0.76 -2.02 1.08
CA MET A 76 1.20 -3.42 1.02
C MET A 76 2.55 -3.52 0.34
N VAL A 77 3.46 -4.32 0.91
CA VAL A 77 4.77 -4.60 0.33
C VAL A 77 4.99 -6.10 0.24
N ALA A 78 5.48 -6.58 -0.90
CA ALA A 78 5.67 -8.01 -1.17
C ALA A 78 6.92 -8.29 -2.02
N GLY A 79 7.33 -9.54 -2.06
CA GLY A 79 8.43 -9.99 -2.92
C GLY A 79 9.80 -9.95 -2.24
N ALA A 80 10.84 -9.70 -3.05
CA ALA A 80 12.23 -9.85 -2.67
C ALA A 80 12.62 -9.05 -1.42
N GLY A 81 13.29 -9.72 -0.48
CA GLY A 81 13.81 -9.11 0.75
C GLY A 81 12.76 -8.85 1.83
N VAL A 82 11.46 -8.89 1.51
CA VAL A 82 10.39 -8.56 2.45
C VAL A 82 10.28 -9.63 3.55
N ARG A 83 10.21 -9.19 4.79
CA ARG A 83 9.85 -10.00 5.96
C ARG A 83 8.32 -10.04 6.07
N GLY A 84 7.70 -10.80 5.15
CA GLY A 84 6.24 -10.91 5.07
C GLY A 84 5.62 -11.69 6.23
N GLY A 85 4.28 -11.71 6.26
CA GLY A 85 3.51 -12.45 7.26
C GLY A 85 3.19 -11.67 8.54
N GLN A 86 3.43 -10.35 8.54
CA GLN A 86 3.16 -9.47 9.68
C GLN A 86 2.80 -8.07 9.20
N HIS A 87 2.16 -7.28 10.09
CA HIS A 87 1.98 -5.85 9.89
C HIS A 87 3.17 -5.08 10.49
N TYR A 88 3.43 -3.91 9.93
CA TYR A 88 4.43 -2.96 10.43
C TYR A 88 3.75 -1.62 10.73
N GLY A 89 4.29 -0.86 11.67
CA GLY A 89 3.66 0.36 12.18
C GLY A 89 2.55 0.06 13.19
N THR A 90 1.82 1.11 13.56
CA THR A 90 0.76 1.03 14.58
C THR A 90 -0.60 0.93 13.89
N TRP A 91 -1.34 -0.13 14.16
CA TRP A 91 -2.74 -0.25 13.72
C TRP A 91 -3.69 0.12 14.87
N PRO A 92 -4.35 1.30 14.83
CA PRO A 92 -5.27 1.71 15.89
C PRO A 92 -6.63 0.97 15.85
N GLY A 93 -6.84 0.08 14.88
CA GLY A 93 -8.16 -0.49 14.61
C GLY A 93 -9.01 0.47 13.77
N LEU A 94 -10.32 0.22 13.74
CA LEU A 94 -11.30 1.08 13.06
C LEU A 94 -11.86 2.19 13.97
N SER A 95 -11.18 2.49 15.07
CA SER A 95 -11.55 3.65 15.89
C SER A 95 -11.35 4.92 15.07
N MET A 96 -12.42 5.65 14.85
CA MET A 96 -12.40 6.87 14.06
C MET A 96 -11.69 7.99 14.83
N GLY A 97 -10.80 8.69 14.13
CA GLY A 97 -10.19 9.93 14.57
C GLY A 97 -11.02 11.15 14.15
N VAL A 98 -10.35 12.24 13.80
CA VAL A 98 -11.00 13.45 13.27
C VAL A 98 -11.71 13.12 11.94
N ASP A 99 -12.90 13.69 11.72
CA ASP A 99 -13.68 13.56 10.48
C ASP A 99 -14.03 12.13 10.03
N SER A 100 -14.25 11.22 10.99
CA SER A 100 -14.58 9.80 10.73
C SER A 100 -13.47 9.03 9.98
N ASP A 101 -12.22 9.49 10.12
CA ASP A 101 -11.05 8.97 9.38
C ASP A 101 -10.12 8.12 10.25
N LEU A 102 -9.26 7.34 9.61
CA LEU A 102 -8.17 6.65 10.27
C LEU A 102 -6.98 7.58 10.44
N THR A 103 -6.42 7.62 11.65
CA THR A 103 -5.18 8.34 11.91
C THR A 103 -4.01 7.70 11.15
N VAL A 104 -3.26 8.52 10.41
CA VAL A 104 -2.00 8.11 9.80
C VAL A 104 -0.96 7.92 10.89
N THR A 105 -0.56 6.68 11.11
CA THR A 105 0.44 6.30 12.13
C THR A 105 1.82 6.07 11.55
N THR A 106 1.94 6.00 10.23
CA THR A 106 3.21 5.76 9.53
C THR A 106 3.24 6.60 8.27
N ASP A 107 4.26 7.42 8.14
CA ASP A 107 4.54 8.17 6.92
C ASP A 107 5.00 7.21 5.82
N TYR A 108 4.33 7.20 4.67
CA TYR A 108 4.66 6.31 3.54
C TYR A 108 6.11 6.46 3.07
N ARG A 109 6.72 7.65 3.28
CA ARG A 109 8.11 7.91 2.93
C ARG A 109 9.08 7.10 3.77
N GLN A 110 8.71 6.69 4.99
CA GLN A 110 9.52 5.76 5.78
C GLN A 110 9.57 4.38 5.11
N VAL A 111 8.44 3.91 4.59
CA VAL A 111 8.35 2.63 3.89
C VAL A 111 9.16 2.65 2.61
N LEU A 112 8.97 3.68 1.77
CA LEU A 112 9.73 3.84 0.54
C LEU A 112 11.22 4.11 0.80
N GLY A 113 11.54 4.86 1.85
CA GLY A 113 12.91 5.12 2.29
C GLY A 113 13.66 3.85 2.65
N GLU A 114 13.02 2.90 3.32
CA GLU A 114 13.63 1.61 3.61
C GLU A 114 13.90 0.78 2.35
N ILE A 115 13.00 0.84 1.36
CA ILE A 115 13.24 0.22 0.05
C ILE A 115 14.43 0.87 -0.66
N VAL A 116 14.49 2.20 -0.68
CA VAL A 116 15.63 2.94 -1.25
C VAL A 116 16.92 2.48 -0.59
N GLN A 117 16.97 2.54 0.75
CA GLN A 117 18.17 2.18 1.51
C GLN A 117 18.64 0.75 1.28
N LYS A 118 17.71 -0.22 1.22
CA LYS A 118 18.06 -1.65 1.20
C LYS A 118 18.20 -2.23 -0.20
N ARG A 119 17.55 -1.66 -1.21
CA ARG A 119 17.61 -2.15 -2.61
C ARG A 119 18.59 -1.34 -3.46
N PHE A 120 18.87 -0.10 -3.09
CA PHE A 120 19.72 0.82 -3.84
C PHE A 120 20.83 1.38 -2.94
N SER A 121 21.80 0.53 -2.59
CA SER A 121 22.87 0.87 -1.63
C SER A 121 23.72 2.09 -2.01
N ALA A 122 23.70 2.50 -3.28
CA ALA A 122 24.39 3.69 -3.77
C ALA A 122 23.56 4.99 -3.67
N THR A 123 22.30 4.92 -3.23
CA THR A 123 21.37 6.05 -3.15
C THR A 123 21.05 6.36 -1.70
N ALA A 124 21.33 7.59 -1.26
CA ALA A 124 20.93 8.01 0.07
C ALA A 124 19.43 8.31 0.11
N VAL A 125 18.75 7.93 1.19
CA VAL A 125 17.31 8.21 1.36
C VAL A 125 17.02 9.71 1.27
N ALA A 126 17.92 10.54 1.79
CA ALA A 126 17.79 12.00 1.76
C ALA A 126 17.82 12.60 0.35
N ASP A 127 18.40 11.91 -0.64
CA ASP A 127 18.40 12.37 -2.04
C ASP A 127 17.04 12.17 -2.70
N VAL A 128 16.30 11.14 -2.28
CA VAL A 128 14.96 10.81 -2.80
C VAL A 128 13.86 11.49 -2.00
N PHE A 129 14.03 11.57 -0.67
CA PHE A 129 13.10 12.21 0.26
C PHE A 129 13.82 13.29 1.08
N PRO A 130 14.10 14.46 0.48
CA PRO A 130 14.74 15.56 1.19
C PRO A 130 13.95 15.98 2.44
N GLY A 131 14.65 16.17 3.56
CA GLY A 131 14.06 16.59 4.82
C GLY A 131 13.34 15.49 5.61
N LEU A 132 13.30 14.25 5.12
CA LEU A 132 12.78 13.12 5.89
C LEU A 132 13.75 12.75 7.02
N HIS A 133 13.27 12.78 8.27
CA HIS A 133 13.94 12.08 9.37
C HIS A 133 13.65 10.59 9.23
N TYR A 134 14.54 9.87 8.54
CA TYR A 134 14.32 8.47 8.19
C TYR A 134 14.52 7.54 9.39
N GLU A 135 13.50 6.74 9.68
CA GLU A 135 13.49 5.70 10.72
C GLU A 135 13.03 4.37 10.09
N PRO A 136 13.88 3.33 10.02
CA PRO A 136 13.51 2.06 9.41
C PRO A 136 12.42 1.34 10.22
N LEU A 137 11.43 0.81 9.53
CA LEU A 137 10.41 -0.08 10.11
C LEU A 137 10.94 -1.52 10.27
N GLY A 138 12.00 -1.87 9.54
CA GLY A 138 12.67 -3.17 9.61
C GLY A 138 11.93 -4.28 8.84
N PHE A 139 11.09 -3.93 7.87
CA PHE A 139 10.38 -4.91 7.04
C PHE A 139 11.22 -5.49 5.91
N LEU A 140 12.35 -4.87 5.58
CA LEU A 140 13.17 -5.27 4.44
C LEU A 140 14.55 -5.76 4.90
N ARG A 141 14.91 -6.97 4.47
CA ARG A 141 16.27 -7.51 4.66
C ARG A 141 17.27 -6.72 3.83
N GLN A 142 18.51 -6.64 4.31
CA GLN A 142 19.63 -6.19 3.48
C GLN A 142 19.73 -7.14 2.28
N ALA A 143 19.74 -6.59 1.07
CA ALA A 143 20.03 -7.34 -0.15
C ALA A 143 21.50 -7.77 -0.16
#